data_AF-A0A8B9L7U5-F1
#
_entry.id   AF-A0A8B9L7U5-F1
#
_cell.length_a   1.000
_cell.length_b   1.000
_cell.length_c   1.000
_cell.angle_alpha   90.00
_cell.angle_beta   90.00
_cell.angle_gamma   90.00
#
_symmetry.space_group_name_H-M   'P 1'
#
loop_
_entity.id
_entity.type
_entity.pdbx_description
1 polymer ?
#
loop_
_entity_poly.entity_id
_entity_poly.type
_entity_poly.pdbx_seq_one_letter_code
_entity_poly.pdbx_strand_id
1 'polypeptide(L)'
;MKATHKLLFVLCPMLVLVFIYYSSGKLHLYVWGQKPLMDQQGFLLDGKLPQELVYKYGNLTAANCKQGYAAAKMTAIYPKFVQPAPMFLDRNFKRLAKVTKFLPPFGFKSQERIIDTILTTTKKYGLSPELDSMSCKRCIIVGNGGILANKSLGPRIDEYDVVVRLNEAPVKGYTKDVGTKTTMRITYPEGAIQKSERYEKDSLFVFIAFKPLDFKWLRHMIFKEKLVRMMVSFINATYA
;
A
#
# COMPACT_ATOMS: atom_id res chain seq x y z
N MET A 1 42.14 21.60 31.42
CA MET A 1 41.70 20.92 30.18
C MET A 1 42.63 21.31 29.04
N LYS A 2 43.21 20.34 28.32
CA LYS A 2 44.19 20.57 27.24
C LYS A 2 43.55 21.36 26.09
N ALA A 3 44.30 22.26 25.44
CA ALA A 3 43.81 23.15 24.38
C ALA A 3 43.09 22.42 23.23
N THR A 4 43.50 21.19 22.95
CA THR A 4 42.87 20.28 21.98
C THR A 4 41.42 19.92 22.31
N HIS A 5 41.05 19.84 23.59
CA HIS A 5 39.66 19.58 23.99
C HIS A 5 38.76 20.79 23.75
N LYS A 6 39.26 22.01 23.96
CA LYS A 6 38.49 23.23 23.69
C LYS A 6 38.25 23.41 22.19
N LEU A 7 39.21 23.02 21.36
CA LEU A 7 39.10 23.10 19.90
C LEU A 7 38.04 22.14 19.36
N LEU A 8 37.96 20.90 19.86
CA LEU A 8 36.92 19.94 19.47
C LEU A 8 35.52 20.39 19.89
N PHE A 9 35.38 20.96 21.09
CA PHE A 9 34.09 21.46 21.59
C PHE A 9 33.50 22.59 20.76
N VAL A 10 34.32 23.32 20.00
CA VAL A 10 33.86 24.39 19.10
C VAL A 10 33.68 23.89 17.66
N LEU A 11 34.59 23.03 17.17
CA LEU A 11 34.52 22.52 15.80
C LEU A 11 33.32 21.60 15.55
N CYS A 12 33.00 20.70 16.47
CA CYS A 12 31.87 19.79 16.30
C CYS A 12 30.51 20.49 16.11
N PRO A 13 30.08 21.43 16.99
CA PRO A 13 28.81 22.11 16.80
C PRO A 13 28.80 23.00 15.55
N MET A 14 29.93 23.62 15.18
CA MET A 14 30.02 24.41 13.95
C MET A 14 29.84 23.56 12.70
N LEU A 15 30.45 22.36 12.64
CA LEU A 15 30.26 21.44 11.53
C LEU A 15 28.82 20.93 11.43
N VAL A 16 28.17 20.65 12.55
CA VAL A 16 26.75 20.23 12.58
C VAL A 16 25.84 21.36 12.10
N LEU A 17 26.08 22.60 12.55
CA LEU A 17 25.29 23.77 12.10
C LEU A 17 25.49 24.06 10.62
N VAL A 18 26.72 23.93 10.10
CA VAL A 18 27.01 24.06 8.66
C VAL A 18 26.31 22.95 7.86
N PHE A 19 26.28 21.71 8.37
CA PHE A 19 25.57 20.62 7.72
C PHE A 19 24.06 20.84 7.70
N ILE A 20 23.46 21.26 8.84
CA ILE A 20 22.03 21.57 8.93
C ILE A 20 21.68 22.76 8.03
N TYR A 21 22.50 23.81 8.00
CA TYR A 21 22.31 24.97 7.12
C TYR A 21 22.42 24.59 5.65
N TYR A 22 23.40 23.78 5.27
CA TYR A 22 23.57 23.28 3.91
C TYR A 22 22.40 22.38 3.49
N SER A 23 21.96 21.46 4.36
CA SER A 23 20.80 20.60 4.10
C SER A 23 19.50 21.41 4.02
N SER A 24 19.31 22.42 4.87
CA SER A 24 18.11 23.26 4.88
C SER A 24 18.07 24.23 3.70
N GLY A 25 19.20 24.83 3.34
CA GLY A 25 19.35 25.72 2.18
C GLY A 25 19.18 24.97 0.86
N LYS A 26 19.66 23.71 0.78
CA LYS A 26 19.44 22.84 -0.39
C LYS A 26 17.98 22.39 -0.53
N LEU A 27 17.22 22.33 0.57
CA LEU A 27 15.76 22.16 0.52
C LEU A 27 15.01 23.44 0.15
N HIS A 28 15.45 24.61 0.62
CA HIS A 28 14.72 25.88 0.41
C HIS A 28 14.96 26.53 -0.96
N LEU A 29 16.13 26.31 -1.58
CA LEU A 29 16.44 26.78 -2.95
C LEU A 29 15.60 26.06 -4.02
N TYR A 30 14.94 24.95 -3.69
CA TYR A 30 14.03 24.26 -4.62
C TYR A 30 12.61 24.86 -4.65
N VAL A 31 12.29 25.81 -3.76
CA VAL A 31 10.90 26.24 -3.51
C VAL A 31 10.57 27.62 -4.09
N TRP A 32 11.54 28.48 -4.41
CA TRP A 32 11.22 29.86 -4.81
C TRP A 32 11.94 30.30 -6.09
N GLY A 33 11.20 30.28 -7.21
CA GLY A 33 11.49 31.13 -8.37
C GLY A 33 11.60 30.42 -9.72
N GLN A 34 10.48 29.96 -10.31
CA GLN A 34 10.08 30.08 -11.72
C GLN A 34 8.93 29.09 -12.06
N LYS A 35 7.87 29.57 -12.73
CA LYS A 35 6.79 28.75 -13.33
C LYS A 35 7.42 27.77 -14.34
N PRO A 36 7.15 26.46 -14.31
CA PRO A 36 7.80 25.58 -15.28
C PRO A 36 6.87 25.21 -16.46
N LEU A 37 7.33 25.65 -17.65
CA LEU A 37 7.17 25.04 -18.98
C LEU A 37 8.35 24.02 -19.14
N MET A 38 8.29 22.91 -19.89
CA MET A 38 8.76 21.62 -19.36
C MET A 38 9.31 20.55 -20.38
N ASP A 39 10.50 19.92 -20.14
CA ASP A 39 11.16 18.89 -21.02
C ASP A 39 12.25 17.93 -20.40
N GLN A 40 13.51 17.83 -20.89
CA GLN A 40 14.24 16.56 -21.15
C GLN A 40 14.78 15.71 -19.98
N GLN A 41 14.72 16.17 -18.73
CA GLN A 41 14.84 15.27 -17.56
C GLN A 41 13.73 15.50 -16.52
N GLY A 42 12.80 16.36 -16.86
CA GLY A 42 11.61 16.62 -16.09
C GLY A 42 10.70 17.49 -16.92
N PHE A 43 9.42 17.15 -16.82
CA PHE A 43 8.33 18.10 -16.79
C PHE A 43 7.25 17.94 -17.94
N LEU A 44 6.05 18.55 -17.77
CA LEU A 44 4.82 18.55 -18.60
C LEU A 44 4.54 19.87 -19.39
N LEU A 45 4.47 19.84 -20.72
CA LEU A 45 3.85 20.92 -21.51
C LEU A 45 2.49 20.54 -22.04
N ASP A 46 1.50 21.25 -21.49
CA ASP A 46 0.12 21.30 -21.95
C ASP A 46 -0.68 20.01 -21.79
N GLY A 47 -1.27 19.83 -20.60
CA GLY A 47 -2.50 19.04 -20.37
C GLY A 47 -2.53 17.57 -20.85
N LYS A 48 -1.44 17.06 -21.40
CA LYS A 48 -1.30 15.74 -22.00
C LYS A 48 -0.17 15.04 -21.29
N LEU A 49 -0.47 13.81 -20.89
CA LEU A 49 0.46 12.90 -20.27
C LEU A 49 1.73 12.80 -21.17
N PRO A 50 2.95 12.71 -20.62
CA PRO A 50 4.17 12.55 -21.41
C PRO A 50 4.05 11.40 -22.41
N GLN A 51 4.60 11.52 -23.62
CA GLN A 51 4.34 10.58 -24.72
C GLN A 51 4.66 9.11 -24.39
N GLU A 52 5.69 8.87 -23.57
CA GLU A 52 6.03 7.55 -23.03
C GLU A 52 4.98 7.03 -22.04
N LEU A 53 4.42 7.92 -21.21
CA LEU A 53 3.30 7.61 -20.31
C LEU A 53 1.97 7.56 -21.08
N VAL A 54 1.78 8.25 -22.20
CA VAL A 54 0.63 8.06 -23.10
C VAL A 54 0.73 6.71 -23.81
N TYR A 55 1.92 6.33 -24.23
CA TYR A 55 2.16 5.01 -24.81
C TYR A 55 1.94 3.89 -23.78
N LYS A 56 2.45 4.07 -22.55
CA LYS A 56 2.36 3.07 -21.47
C LYS A 56 1.03 3.07 -20.72
N TYR A 57 0.40 4.23 -20.57
CA TYR A 57 -0.76 4.49 -19.71
C TYR A 57 -1.88 5.30 -20.39
N GLY A 58 -1.70 5.84 -21.59
CA GLY A 58 -2.75 6.56 -22.33
C GLY A 58 -3.88 5.65 -22.83
N ASN A 59 -3.58 4.37 -23.04
CA ASN A 59 -4.58 3.34 -23.32
C ASN A 59 -5.30 2.81 -22.06
N LEU A 60 -4.90 3.24 -20.84
CA LEU A 60 -5.52 2.74 -19.61
C LEU A 60 -6.94 3.27 -19.37
N THR A 61 -7.23 4.49 -19.84
CA THR A 61 -8.51 5.16 -19.55
C THR A 61 -9.54 5.06 -20.67
N ALA A 62 -9.10 5.02 -21.94
CA ALA A 62 -9.99 5.00 -23.10
C ALA A 62 -10.57 3.62 -23.46
N ALA A 63 -10.15 2.54 -22.81
CA ALA A 63 -10.59 1.20 -23.17
C ALA A 63 -11.86 0.81 -22.41
N ASN A 64 -12.90 0.45 -23.16
CA ASN A 64 -14.04 -0.32 -22.65
C ASN A 64 -13.54 -1.53 -21.84
N CYS A 65 -14.30 -1.92 -20.81
CA CYS A 65 -13.94 -3.10 -20.02
C CYS A 65 -13.81 -4.33 -20.93
N LYS A 66 -12.65 -4.99 -20.90
CA LYS A 66 -12.36 -6.16 -21.73
C LYS A 66 -12.50 -7.41 -20.86
N GLN A 67 -13.64 -8.07 -20.96
CA GLN A 67 -13.91 -9.28 -20.20
C GLN A 67 -12.85 -10.36 -20.48
N GLY A 68 -12.33 -10.98 -19.43
CA GLY A 68 -11.30 -12.01 -19.53
C GLY A 68 -9.88 -11.51 -19.88
N TYR A 69 -9.67 -10.22 -20.14
CA TYR A 69 -8.36 -9.69 -20.55
C TYR A 69 -7.23 -9.99 -19.56
N ALA A 70 -7.48 -9.74 -18.26
CA ALA A 70 -6.49 -9.99 -17.22
C ALA A 70 -6.13 -11.47 -17.11
N ALA A 71 -7.13 -12.36 -17.18
CA ALA A 71 -6.93 -13.81 -17.16
C ALA A 71 -6.11 -14.26 -18.38
N ALA A 72 -6.47 -13.82 -19.59
CA ALA A 72 -5.75 -14.13 -20.81
C ALA A 72 -4.29 -13.65 -20.79
N LYS A 73 -4.04 -12.44 -20.27
CA LYS A 73 -2.67 -11.92 -20.07
C LYS A 73 -1.88 -12.75 -19.06
N MET A 74 -2.49 -13.13 -17.95
CA MET A 74 -1.84 -14.00 -16.95
C MET A 74 -1.50 -15.38 -17.52
N THR A 75 -2.40 -16.00 -18.29
CA THR A 75 -2.11 -17.26 -18.97
C THR A 75 -0.98 -17.13 -19.99
N ALA A 76 -0.92 -16.02 -20.73
CA ALA A 76 0.16 -15.79 -21.69
C ALA A 76 1.53 -15.62 -21.02
N ILE A 77 1.60 -14.93 -19.88
CA ILE A 77 2.85 -14.71 -19.13
C ILE A 77 3.25 -15.97 -18.36
N TYR A 78 2.28 -16.67 -17.77
CA TYR A 78 2.48 -17.84 -16.92
C TYR A 78 1.65 -19.03 -17.44
N PRO A 79 2.05 -19.68 -18.55
CA PRO A 79 1.25 -20.73 -19.19
C PRO A 79 1.08 -21.98 -18.33
N LYS A 80 1.97 -22.20 -17.36
CA LYS A 80 1.89 -23.30 -16.37
C LYS A 80 1.06 -22.93 -15.14
N PHE A 81 0.59 -21.69 -15.03
CA PHE A 81 -0.26 -21.26 -13.93
C PHE A 81 -1.67 -21.83 -14.13
N VAL A 82 -1.94 -22.94 -13.46
CA VAL A 82 -3.30 -23.46 -13.29
C VAL A 82 -3.86 -22.78 -12.06
N GLN A 83 -4.94 -22.00 -12.18
CA GLN A 83 -5.48 -21.18 -11.10
C GLN A 83 -5.65 -21.99 -9.80
N PRO A 84 -4.74 -21.87 -8.81
CA PRO A 84 -4.66 -22.86 -7.75
C PRO A 84 -5.12 -22.20 -6.45
N ALA A 85 -6.29 -22.63 -5.98
CA ALA A 85 -6.91 -22.21 -4.72
C ALA A 85 -7.60 -20.83 -4.71
N PRO A 86 -8.63 -20.66 -3.85
CA PRO A 86 -9.28 -19.39 -3.60
C PRO A 86 -8.27 -18.32 -3.16
N MET A 87 -8.42 -17.09 -3.65
CA MET A 87 -7.55 -15.96 -3.29
C MET A 87 -7.71 -15.53 -1.83
N PHE A 88 -8.91 -15.68 -1.27
CA PHE A 88 -9.21 -15.35 0.12
C PHE A 88 -9.56 -16.63 0.90
N LEU A 89 -9.19 -16.65 2.19
CA LEU A 89 -9.65 -17.70 3.09
C LEU A 89 -11.13 -17.49 3.41
N ASP A 90 -11.90 -18.57 3.32
CA ASP A 90 -13.31 -18.64 3.73
C ASP A 90 -13.45 -19.54 4.97
N ARG A 91 -14.67 -19.66 5.52
CA ARG A 91 -14.92 -20.54 6.68
C ARG A 91 -14.61 -22.03 6.42
N ASN A 92 -14.49 -22.43 5.16
CA ASN A 92 -14.12 -23.79 4.75
C ASN A 92 -12.60 -23.95 4.55
N PHE A 93 -11.76 -22.99 4.95
CA PHE A 93 -10.30 -23.01 4.74
C PHE A 93 -9.61 -24.29 5.20
N LYS A 94 -10.16 -24.99 6.20
CA LYS A 94 -9.64 -26.28 6.71
C LYS A 94 -9.59 -27.38 5.64
N ARG A 95 -10.34 -27.25 4.53
CA ARG A 95 -10.24 -28.15 3.36
C ARG A 95 -8.87 -28.09 2.68
N LEU A 96 -8.09 -27.03 2.90
CA LEU A 96 -6.75 -26.85 2.34
C LEU A 96 -5.71 -27.65 3.13
N ALA A 97 -5.89 -28.96 3.25
CA ALA A 97 -5.11 -29.84 4.12
C ALA A 97 -3.60 -29.89 3.81
N LYS A 98 -3.17 -29.48 2.60
CA LYS A 98 -1.74 -29.35 2.26
C LYS A 98 -1.12 -28.11 2.89
N VAL A 99 -1.90 -27.05 3.08
CA VAL A 99 -1.46 -25.72 3.51
C VAL A 99 -1.31 -25.62 5.04
N THR A 100 -2.02 -26.48 5.79
CA THR A 100 -1.90 -26.61 7.26
C THR A 100 -0.50 -27.03 7.72
N LYS A 101 0.34 -27.57 6.82
CA LYS A 101 1.71 -28.01 7.14
C LYS A 101 2.73 -26.88 7.11
N PHE A 102 2.40 -25.74 6.51
CA PHE A 102 3.32 -24.61 6.31
C PHE A 102 2.96 -23.44 7.23
N LEU A 103 3.97 -22.70 7.68
CA LEU A 103 3.78 -21.43 8.38
C LEU A 103 3.40 -20.33 7.37
N PRO A 104 2.81 -19.22 7.84
CA PRO A 104 2.65 -18.02 7.02
C PRO A 104 3.98 -17.57 6.39
N PRO A 105 3.99 -16.96 5.19
CA PRO A 105 2.83 -16.65 4.35
C PRO A 105 2.31 -17.82 3.49
N PHE A 106 3.02 -18.95 3.48
CA PHE A 106 2.70 -20.09 2.60
C PHE A 106 1.67 -21.06 3.20
N GLY A 107 1.32 -20.86 4.47
CA GLY A 107 0.23 -21.58 5.12
C GLY A 107 -0.17 -20.99 6.45
N PHE A 108 -0.80 -21.81 7.29
CA PHE A 108 -1.39 -21.37 8.55
C PHE A 108 -1.25 -22.41 9.67
N LYS A 109 -0.16 -23.19 9.64
CA LYS A 109 0.16 -24.20 10.65
C LYS A 109 -0.03 -23.66 12.07
N SER A 110 -0.85 -24.36 12.85
CA SER A 110 -1.16 -24.04 14.25
C SER A 110 -1.95 -22.73 14.47
N GLN A 111 -2.45 -22.09 13.40
CA GLN A 111 -3.25 -20.85 13.46
C GLN A 111 -4.75 -21.09 13.19
N GLU A 112 -5.18 -22.35 13.06
CA GLU A 112 -6.52 -22.72 12.63
C GLU A 112 -7.60 -22.16 13.57
N ARG A 113 -7.39 -22.25 14.89
CA ARG A 113 -8.36 -21.76 15.88
C ARG A 113 -8.55 -20.23 15.82
N ILE A 114 -7.45 -19.49 15.65
CA ILE A 114 -7.51 -18.03 15.59
C ILE A 114 -8.12 -17.54 14.27
N ILE A 115 -7.80 -18.21 13.15
CA ILE A 115 -8.40 -17.95 11.85
C ILE A 115 -9.90 -18.22 11.89
N ASP A 116 -10.33 -19.35 12.46
CA ASP A 116 -11.74 -19.72 12.61
C ASP A 116 -12.52 -18.67 13.42
N THR A 117 -11.92 -18.17 14.50
CA THR A 117 -12.48 -17.09 15.33
C THR A 117 -12.63 -15.78 14.56
N ILE A 118 -11.58 -15.39 13.82
CA ILE A 118 -11.56 -14.17 12.99
C ILE A 118 -12.66 -14.27 11.93
N LEU A 119 -12.68 -15.34 11.13
CA LEU A 119 -13.61 -15.53 10.02
C LEU A 119 -15.07 -15.65 10.48
N THR A 120 -15.32 -16.21 11.67
CA THR A 120 -16.67 -16.26 12.25
C THR A 120 -17.16 -14.87 12.67
N THR A 121 -16.25 -13.98 13.06
CA THR A 121 -16.57 -12.62 13.51
C THR A 121 -16.74 -11.65 12.34
N THR A 122 -15.92 -11.78 11.30
CA THR A 122 -15.95 -10.92 10.11
C THR A 122 -17.08 -11.34 9.16
N LYS A 123 -18.30 -10.88 9.42
CA LYS A 123 -19.51 -11.24 8.66
C LYS A 123 -19.55 -10.70 7.22
N LYS A 124 -18.74 -9.70 6.88
CA LYS A 124 -18.63 -9.09 5.54
C LYS A 124 -17.19 -9.20 5.04
N TYR A 125 -16.98 -9.96 3.97
CA TYR A 125 -15.66 -10.26 3.41
C TYR A 125 -15.62 -10.23 1.87
N GLY A 126 -16.76 -9.91 1.22
CA GLY A 126 -16.86 -9.71 -0.23
C GLY A 126 -16.79 -8.24 -0.63
N LEU A 127 -16.78 -7.99 -1.94
CA LEU A 127 -16.97 -6.64 -2.46
C LEU A 127 -18.43 -6.19 -2.27
N SER A 128 -18.76 -4.96 -2.67
CA SER A 128 -20.14 -4.50 -2.63
C SER A 128 -21.01 -5.35 -3.59
N PRO A 129 -22.30 -5.58 -3.28
CA PRO A 129 -23.21 -6.30 -4.18
C PRO A 129 -23.28 -5.69 -5.58
N GLU A 130 -23.20 -4.36 -5.67
CA GLU A 130 -23.12 -3.62 -6.92
C GLU A 130 -21.91 -4.08 -7.74
N LEU A 131 -20.71 -4.04 -7.15
CA LEU A 131 -19.51 -4.53 -7.81
C LEU A 131 -19.67 -6.02 -8.16
N ASP A 132 -20.08 -6.88 -7.24
CA ASP A 132 -20.22 -8.31 -7.49
C ASP A 132 -21.14 -8.63 -8.68
N SER A 133 -22.20 -7.84 -8.88
CA SER A 133 -23.13 -8.00 -10.02
C SER A 133 -22.56 -7.59 -11.38
N MET A 134 -21.46 -6.82 -11.44
CA MET A 134 -20.87 -6.38 -12.69
C MET A 134 -20.22 -7.55 -13.46
N SER A 135 -20.64 -7.74 -14.72
CA SER A 135 -20.09 -8.75 -15.63
C SER A 135 -18.63 -8.50 -16.03
N CYS A 136 -18.19 -7.24 -15.98
CA CYS A 136 -16.82 -6.84 -16.27
C CYS A 136 -16.41 -5.69 -15.33
N LYS A 137 -15.18 -5.77 -14.80
CA LYS A 137 -14.62 -4.77 -13.89
C LYS A 137 -13.27 -4.29 -14.39
N ARG A 138 -13.04 -2.99 -14.36
CA ARG A 138 -11.74 -2.36 -14.52
C ARG A 138 -11.12 -2.18 -13.14
N CYS A 139 -9.94 -2.76 -12.95
CA CYS A 139 -9.19 -2.67 -11.70
C CYS A 139 -7.90 -1.86 -11.90
N ILE A 140 -7.54 -1.05 -10.91
CA ILE A 140 -6.25 -0.37 -10.83
C ILE A 140 -5.60 -0.62 -9.47
N ILE A 141 -4.29 -0.86 -9.47
CA ILE A 141 -3.48 -1.02 -8.27
C ILE A 141 -2.62 0.23 -8.13
N VAL A 142 -2.80 0.96 -7.03
CA VAL A 142 -2.06 2.19 -6.73
C VAL A 142 -1.02 1.86 -5.65
N GLY A 143 0.25 1.79 -6.07
CA GLY A 143 1.38 1.63 -5.15
C GLY A 143 1.75 2.93 -4.44
N ASN A 144 2.76 2.84 -3.56
CA ASN A 144 3.15 3.94 -2.67
C ASN A 144 4.32 4.78 -3.22
N GLY A 145 4.68 4.58 -4.49
CA GLY A 145 5.82 5.24 -5.10
C GLY A 145 5.57 6.73 -5.35
N GLY A 146 6.57 7.57 -5.04
CA GLY A 146 6.50 9.02 -5.22
C GLY A 146 6.37 9.50 -6.67
N ILE A 147 6.48 8.60 -7.65
CA ILE A 147 6.30 8.91 -9.07
C ILE A 147 4.92 9.51 -9.40
N LEU A 148 3.92 9.26 -8.55
CA LEU A 148 2.57 9.79 -8.70
C LEU A 148 2.45 11.27 -8.29
N ALA A 149 3.41 11.82 -7.54
CA ALA A 149 3.36 13.19 -7.06
C ALA A 149 3.35 14.20 -8.22
N ASN A 150 2.49 15.22 -8.10
CA ASN A 150 2.27 16.28 -9.09
C ASN A 150 1.87 15.77 -10.48
N LYS A 151 1.27 14.58 -10.58
CA LYS A 151 0.81 14.00 -11.87
C LYS A 151 -0.65 14.25 -12.17
N SER A 152 -1.43 14.73 -11.20
CA SER A 152 -2.86 15.01 -11.35
C SER A 152 -3.66 13.81 -11.88
N LEU A 153 -3.24 12.59 -11.52
CA LEU A 153 -3.88 11.35 -12.00
C LEU A 153 -5.13 10.96 -11.20
N GLY A 154 -5.45 11.69 -10.13
CA GLY A 154 -6.52 11.34 -9.20
C GLY A 154 -7.89 11.12 -9.86
N PRO A 155 -8.40 12.06 -10.67
CA PRO A 155 -9.65 11.87 -11.40
C PRO A 155 -9.67 10.61 -12.26
N ARG A 156 -8.55 10.31 -12.94
CA ARG A 156 -8.41 9.12 -13.81
C ARG A 156 -8.36 7.82 -13.01
N ILE A 157 -7.75 7.83 -11.82
CA ILE A 157 -7.74 6.68 -10.91
C ILE A 157 -9.16 6.40 -10.42
N ASP A 158 -9.91 7.44 -10.08
CA ASP A 158 -11.28 7.34 -9.56
C ASP A 158 -12.31 6.89 -10.62
N GLU A 159 -11.97 6.89 -11.91
CA GLU A 159 -12.80 6.31 -12.99
C GLU A 159 -12.84 4.77 -12.97
N TYR A 160 -11.92 4.09 -12.27
CA TYR A 160 -11.92 2.64 -12.19
C TYR A 160 -13.00 2.10 -11.25
N ASP A 161 -13.54 0.92 -11.58
CA ASP A 161 -14.55 0.24 -10.77
C ASP A 161 -13.94 -0.23 -9.43
N VAL A 162 -12.72 -0.78 -9.49
CA VAL A 162 -11.99 -1.27 -8.32
C VAL A 162 -10.65 -0.55 -8.20
N VAL A 163 -10.47 0.19 -7.11
CA VAL A 163 -9.19 0.83 -6.75
C VAL A 163 -8.57 0.10 -5.57
N VAL A 164 -7.44 -0.58 -5.82
CA VAL A 164 -6.67 -1.31 -4.81
C VAL A 164 -5.51 -0.46 -4.34
N ARG A 165 -5.38 -0.27 -3.03
CA ARG A 165 -4.25 0.40 -2.39
C ARG A 165 -3.48 -0.55 -1.48
N LEU A 166 -2.24 -0.19 -1.17
CA LEU A 166 -1.33 -1.02 -0.39
C LEU A 166 -0.87 -0.28 0.86
N ASN A 167 -0.83 -0.98 1.99
CA ASN A 167 -0.19 -0.50 3.21
C ASN A 167 -0.69 0.91 3.63
N GLU A 168 0.21 1.75 4.12
CA GLU A 168 -0.08 3.10 4.59
C GLU A 168 -0.10 4.17 3.49
N ALA A 169 -0.38 3.79 2.23
CA ALA A 169 -0.49 4.74 1.12
C ALA A 169 -1.44 5.91 1.46
N PRO A 170 -0.94 7.16 1.55
CA PRO A 170 -1.78 8.27 1.96
C PRO A 170 -2.68 8.71 0.81
N VAL A 171 -3.96 8.90 1.12
CA VAL A 171 -4.96 9.49 0.21
C VAL A 171 -5.19 10.96 0.58
N LYS A 172 -5.48 11.22 1.85
CA LYS A 172 -5.70 12.58 2.37
C LYS A 172 -4.46 13.44 2.16
N GLY A 173 -4.63 14.60 1.53
CA GLY A 173 -3.55 15.53 1.18
C GLY A 173 -2.93 15.29 -0.20
N TYR A 174 -3.24 14.17 -0.86
CA TYR A 174 -2.69 13.79 -2.17
C TYR A 174 -3.76 13.48 -3.22
N THR A 175 -5.03 13.80 -2.94
CA THR A 175 -6.19 13.37 -3.75
C THR A 175 -6.13 13.81 -5.21
N LYS A 176 -5.52 14.98 -5.49
CA LYS A 176 -5.28 15.45 -6.86
C LYS A 176 -4.46 14.44 -7.68
N ASP A 177 -3.49 13.79 -7.05
CA ASP A 177 -2.55 12.89 -7.70
C ASP A 177 -2.99 11.43 -7.62
N VAL A 178 -3.53 11.00 -6.48
CA VAL A 178 -3.80 9.58 -6.20
C VAL A 178 -5.27 9.22 -6.15
N GLY A 179 -6.17 10.18 -6.29
CA GLY A 179 -7.62 9.99 -6.27
C GLY A 179 -8.17 9.96 -4.85
N THR A 180 -9.46 9.68 -4.73
CA THR A 180 -10.22 9.62 -3.48
C THR A 180 -10.83 8.25 -3.23
N LYS A 181 -11.03 7.44 -4.28
CA LYS A 181 -11.64 6.12 -4.20
C LYS A 181 -10.63 5.09 -3.67
N THR A 182 -11.08 4.25 -2.76
CA THR A 182 -10.38 3.03 -2.31
C THR A 182 -11.43 1.95 -2.12
N THR A 183 -11.42 0.93 -2.98
CA THR A 183 -12.34 -0.22 -2.87
C THR A 183 -11.75 -1.28 -1.96
N MET A 184 -10.44 -1.51 -2.05
CA MET A 184 -9.73 -2.50 -1.26
C MET A 184 -8.40 -1.92 -0.80
N ARG A 185 -8.01 -2.19 0.45
CA ARG A 185 -6.65 -1.95 0.92
C ARG A 185 -6.03 -3.25 1.42
N ILE A 186 -4.94 -3.64 0.77
CA ILE A 186 -4.15 -4.81 1.17
C ILE A 186 -3.03 -4.36 2.10
N THR A 187 -2.90 -4.98 3.25
CA THR A 187 -1.89 -4.63 4.25
C THR A 187 -1.58 -5.78 5.20
N TYR A 188 -0.58 -5.57 6.03
CA TYR A 188 -0.08 -6.45 7.09
C TYR A 188 0.35 -5.57 8.26
N PRO A 189 0.59 -6.11 9.48
CA PRO A 189 0.70 -5.30 10.69
C PRO A 189 1.70 -4.13 10.60
N GLU A 190 2.90 -4.38 10.06
CA GLU A 190 3.96 -3.38 9.96
C GLU A 190 3.72 -2.33 8.87
N GLY A 191 2.90 -2.64 7.86
CA GLY A 191 2.52 -1.71 6.80
C GLY A 191 1.17 -1.04 7.04
N ALA A 192 0.52 -1.32 8.17
CA ALA A 192 -0.84 -0.87 8.43
C ALA A 192 -0.89 0.58 8.92
N ILE A 193 -1.99 1.26 8.58
CA ILE A 193 -2.26 2.60 9.09
C ILE A 193 -2.56 2.50 10.59
N GLN A 194 -1.75 3.16 11.41
CA GLN A 194 -1.81 3.02 12.88
C GLN A 194 -3.06 3.65 13.52
N LYS A 195 -3.74 4.55 12.80
CA LYS A 195 -4.94 5.26 13.28
C LYS A 195 -6.17 4.83 12.51
N SER A 196 -7.16 4.28 13.21
CA SER A 196 -8.34 3.69 12.58
C SER A 196 -9.15 4.71 11.76
N GLU A 197 -9.12 5.98 12.17
CA GLU A 197 -9.87 7.09 11.57
C GLU A 197 -9.31 7.51 10.21
N ARG A 198 -8.12 7.01 9.84
CA ARG A 198 -7.46 7.26 8.56
C ARG A 198 -7.79 6.21 7.50
N TYR A 199 -8.46 5.11 7.86
CA TYR A 199 -9.00 4.16 6.90
C TYR A 199 -10.26 4.70 6.21
N GLU A 200 -10.50 4.33 4.96
CA GLU A 200 -11.73 4.64 4.25
C GLU A 200 -12.86 3.77 4.77
N LYS A 201 -14.01 4.40 5.03
CA LYS A 201 -15.16 3.80 5.71
C LYS A 201 -15.75 2.61 4.95
N ASP A 202 -15.75 2.67 3.62
CA ASP A 202 -16.43 1.72 2.74
C ASP A 202 -15.45 0.82 1.95
N SER A 203 -14.20 0.73 2.42
CA SER A 203 -13.18 -0.11 1.80
C SER A 203 -13.10 -1.50 2.43
N LEU A 204 -12.82 -2.51 1.60
CA LEU A 204 -12.49 -3.84 2.09
C LEU A 204 -11.05 -3.86 2.62
N PHE A 205 -10.89 -4.13 3.91
CA PHE A 205 -9.59 -4.37 4.52
C PHE A 205 -9.12 -5.80 4.20
N VAL A 206 -8.07 -5.92 3.41
CA VAL A 206 -7.46 -7.20 3.03
C VAL A 206 -6.19 -7.41 3.83
N PHE A 207 -6.19 -8.44 4.66
CA PHE A 207 -5.07 -8.78 5.52
C PHE A 207 -4.16 -9.83 4.88
N ILE A 208 -2.85 -9.60 4.93
CA ILE A 208 -1.81 -10.59 4.63
C ILE A 208 -1.09 -10.97 5.93
N ALA A 209 -1.00 -12.27 6.20
CA ALA A 209 -0.19 -12.81 7.28
C ALA A 209 1.17 -13.27 6.74
N PHE A 210 2.25 -12.75 7.32
CA PHE A 210 3.62 -13.19 7.08
C PHE A 210 4.16 -14.05 8.21
N LYS A 211 3.58 -13.95 9.41
CA LYS A 211 3.97 -14.72 10.60
C LYS A 211 2.77 -15.02 11.52
N PRO A 212 2.84 -16.06 12.37
CA PRO A 212 1.77 -16.40 13.32
C PRO A 212 1.27 -15.23 14.18
N LEU A 213 2.17 -14.31 14.55
CA LEU A 213 1.84 -13.15 15.37
C LEU A 213 0.87 -12.19 14.67
N ASP A 214 0.84 -12.16 13.34
CA ASP A 214 -0.01 -11.26 12.58
C ASP A 214 -1.50 -11.60 12.78
N PHE A 215 -1.84 -12.89 12.92
CA PHE A 215 -3.22 -13.30 13.24
C PHE A 215 -3.63 -12.82 14.64
N LYS A 216 -2.70 -12.83 15.60
CA LYS A 216 -2.97 -12.28 16.94
C LYS A 216 -3.24 -10.78 16.82
N TRP A 217 -2.42 -10.04 16.08
CA TRP A 217 -2.64 -8.62 15.82
C TRP A 217 -4.01 -8.34 15.19
N LEU A 218 -4.39 -9.08 14.14
CA LEU A 218 -5.68 -8.91 13.48
C LEU A 218 -6.85 -9.21 14.44
N ARG A 219 -6.74 -10.26 15.25
CA ARG A 219 -7.73 -10.55 16.30
C ARG A 219 -7.86 -9.36 17.26
N HIS A 220 -6.75 -8.81 17.76
CA HIS A 220 -6.83 -7.66 18.68
C HIS A 220 -7.49 -6.44 18.04
N MET A 221 -7.23 -6.18 16.74
CA MET A 221 -7.91 -5.12 16.01
C MET A 221 -9.43 -5.35 15.91
N ILE A 222 -9.86 -6.56 15.54
CA ILE A 222 -11.28 -6.89 15.36
C ILE A 222 -12.04 -6.80 16.69
N PHE A 223 -11.45 -7.32 17.78
CA PHE A 223 -12.08 -7.35 19.09
C PHE A 223 -11.81 -6.10 19.94
N LYS A 224 -11.03 -5.13 19.42
CA LYS A 224 -10.58 -3.91 20.13
C LYS A 224 -9.90 -4.22 21.48
N GLU A 225 -9.17 -5.32 21.55
CA GLU A 225 -8.40 -5.71 22.74
C GLU A 225 -7.13 -4.86 22.84
N LYS A 226 -6.76 -4.42 24.05
CA LYS A 226 -5.48 -3.72 24.26
C LYS A 226 -4.32 -4.70 24.00
N LEU A 227 -3.42 -4.34 23.08
CA LEU A 227 -2.15 -5.05 22.92
C LEU A 227 -1.34 -4.92 24.21
N VAL A 228 -0.98 -6.04 24.83
CA VAL A 228 -0.13 -6.05 26.03
C VAL A 228 1.24 -5.48 25.64
N ARG A 229 1.77 -4.57 26.47
CA ARG A 229 3.00 -3.77 26.25
C ARG A 229 4.18 -4.57 25.67
N MET A 230 4.31 -5.84 26.09
CA MET A 230 5.35 -6.78 25.64
C MET A 230 5.29 -7.07 24.13
N MET A 231 4.10 -7.17 23.53
CA MET A 231 3.93 -7.44 22.10
C MET A 231 4.29 -6.21 21.24
N VAL A 232 4.01 -5.01 21.74
CA VAL A 232 4.40 -3.73 21.11
C VAL A 232 5.93 -3.57 21.14
N SER A 233 6.56 -3.90 22.27
CA SER A 233 8.02 -3.91 22.40
C SER A 233 8.68 -4.93 21.48
N PHE A 234 8.10 -6.12 21.26
CA PHE A 234 8.63 -7.11 20.31
C PHE A 234 8.50 -6.66 18.85
N ILE A 235 7.38 -6.04 18.46
CA ILE A 235 7.22 -5.47 17.11
C ILE A 235 8.27 -4.37 16.89
N ASN A 236 8.51 -3.50 17.87
CA ASN A 236 9.52 -2.44 17.74
C ASN A 236 10.97 -2.96 17.86
N ALA A 237 11.23 -3.98 18.68
CA ALA A 237 12.58 -4.50 18.93
C ALA A 237 13.09 -5.48 17.86
N THR A 238 12.20 -6.08 17.06
CA THR A 238 12.62 -6.89 15.91
C THR A 238 13.14 -6.02 14.75
N TYR A 239 12.98 -4.69 14.84
CA TYR A 239 13.31 -3.73 13.79
C TYR A 239 14.05 -2.48 14.31
N ALA A 240 14.81 -2.63 15.40
CA ALA A 240 15.87 -1.69 15.79
C ALA A 240 17.24 -2.29 15.49
#